data_AF-R5BFY6-F1
#
_entry.id   AF-R5BFY6-F1
#
_cell.length_a   1.000
_cell.length_b   1.000
_cell.length_c   1.000
_cell.angle_alpha   90.00
_cell.angle_beta   90.00
_cell.angle_gamma   90.00
#
_symmetry.space_group_name_H-M   'P 1'
#
loop_
_entity.id
_entity.type
_entity.pdbx_description
1 polymer ?
#
loop_
_entity_poly.entity_id
_entity_poly.type
_entity_poly.pdbx_seq_one_letter_code
_entity_poly.pdbx_strand_id
1 'polypeptide(L)'
;MSKIKSIIAAFAVMLPFLFTSCDKDVKVSGVQITPEEVTLGTGETQKLTVTVEPSDATDPAYSLESSDPSVAAVQNDVVTAVAPGEAVITATTADGSLKATCKVTVVKHVEDISVSPTQVKVIVGKMQEITVEFTPSDATNKEVEWVSSKPEIASVADGVVTGIAVGEALITATSVDGGFAAACKVVVEEEFNGIVATTAGGYYCGDQYENGYDNDFLFLLSGNVKEGGVSLAGKGTALWLDLNLPKTGATTLPAEHYIPLLSDDQDQSYTWLPGTDMGAWGIIGSFIYSYQEGDAEPQYIMAEQGTVDITLNGSEYTINAVVTAGGKEYKFRYTGAVTLKDVKDAGDPPAQDYTEIDLGNELTQGYFEFDGDIYKTGGVSNNWLIYLADSRVDFTKQNLVGPGKILMLELNTAPSDGKVLPAGTFNVLNPMEITAAASLTPFTVVPGLPAEDGSIYGTWYLATDTQGGDFQPLCGAQKGTVSVKKTGDTYTIDFDITDDDFKISVKGSYTGKPYIHDGTANTTSVSTRAAAASGKALNIHKSARRQAFRK
;
A
#
# COMPACT_ATOMS: atom_id res chain seq x y z
N MET A 1 -104.96 49.10 93.32
CA MET A 1 -105.49 50.45 93.58
C MET A 1 -104.63 51.48 92.86
N SER A 2 -105.26 52.35 92.07
CA SER A 2 -104.92 53.77 91.89
C SER A 2 -103.54 54.21 91.34
N LYS A 3 -103.58 54.75 90.10
CA LYS A 3 -103.00 56.05 89.63
C LYS A 3 -101.46 56.14 89.49
N ILE A 4 -100.81 56.87 88.56
CA ILE A 4 -101.16 57.82 87.48
C ILE A 4 -99.81 58.20 86.78
N LYS A 5 -99.77 58.34 85.43
CA LYS A 5 -99.25 59.49 84.62
C LYS A 5 -98.81 59.08 83.20
N SER A 6 -99.30 59.88 82.26
CA SER A 6 -99.20 59.87 80.81
C SER A 6 -97.78 60.09 80.24
N ILE A 7 -97.53 59.67 78.99
CA ILE A 7 -97.25 60.53 77.81
C ILE A 7 -96.82 59.67 76.58
N ILE A 8 -97.64 59.74 75.53
CA ILE A 8 -97.38 59.72 74.06
C ILE A 8 -96.44 58.64 73.49
N ALA A 9 -97.01 57.68 72.76
CA ALA A 9 -96.33 56.92 71.71
C ALA A 9 -97.15 57.00 70.41
N ALA A 10 -96.63 57.68 69.40
CA ALA A 10 -97.25 57.80 68.09
C ALA A 10 -96.66 56.74 67.14
N PHE A 11 -97.55 55.93 66.56
CA PHE A 11 -97.29 55.05 65.43
C PHE A 11 -97.06 55.91 64.17
N ALA A 12 -95.90 55.79 63.53
CA ALA A 12 -95.64 56.36 62.21
C ALA A 12 -95.01 55.29 61.31
N VAL A 13 -95.65 55.11 60.16
CA VAL A 13 -95.27 54.22 59.05
C VAL A 13 -93.85 54.55 58.58
N MET A 14 -92.93 53.58 58.62
CA MET A 14 -91.59 53.74 58.08
C MET A 14 -91.62 53.51 56.57
N LEU A 15 -91.60 54.60 55.82
CA LEU A 15 -91.30 54.64 54.39
C LEU A 15 -89.78 54.42 54.22
N PRO A 16 -89.29 53.53 53.33
CA PRO A 16 -87.86 53.46 53.06
C PRO A 16 -87.44 54.72 52.30
N PHE A 17 -86.69 55.60 52.95
CA PHE A 17 -85.94 56.66 52.30
C PHE A 17 -84.87 56.00 51.42
N LEU A 18 -85.07 56.05 50.10
CA LEU A 18 -84.00 55.93 49.13
C LEU A 18 -83.01 57.06 49.41
N PHE A 19 -81.89 56.74 50.06
CA PHE A 19 -80.68 57.54 49.91
C PHE A 19 -80.25 57.37 48.45
N THR A 20 -80.57 58.34 47.60
CA THR A 20 -79.86 58.51 46.35
C THR A 20 -78.44 58.92 46.72
N SER A 21 -77.55 57.94 46.92
CA SER A 21 -76.11 58.18 46.84
C SER A 21 -75.89 58.79 45.47
N CYS A 22 -75.43 60.04 45.44
CA CYS A 22 -74.81 60.57 44.24
C CYS A 22 -73.47 59.82 44.13
N ASP A 23 -73.50 58.62 43.54
CA ASP A 23 -72.27 57.91 43.17
C ASP A 23 -71.56 58.81 42.18
N LYS A 24 -70.48 59.43 42.66
CA LYS A 24 -69.66 60.32 41.87
C LYS A 24 -68.99 59.44 40.83
N ASP A 25 -69.41 59.57 39.58
CA ASP A 25 -68.80 58.88 38.44
C ASP A 25 -67.28 59.14 38.41
N VAL A 26 -66.50 58.11 38.75
CA VAL A 26 -65.04 58.14 38.73
C VAL A 26 -64.60 57.62 37.36
N LYS A 27 -64.20 58.55 36.50
CA LYS A 27 -63.70 58.22 35.15
C LYS A 27 -62.37 57.50 35.20
N VAL A 28 -62.20 56.54 34.29
CA VAL A 28 -60.88 55.98 33.97
C VAL A 28 -59.96 57.11 33.48
N SER A 29 -58.70 57.05 33.90
CA SER A 29 -57.66 58.05 33.65
C SER A 29 -56.34 57.42 33.18
N GLY A 30 -56.16 56.11 33.39
CA GLY A 30 -55.02 55.34 32.90
C GLY A 30 -55.40 53.89 32.61
N VAL A 31 -54.71 53.28 31.65
CA VAL A 31 -54.68 51.83 31.44
C VAL A 31 -53.24 51.41 31.17
N GLN A 32 -52.81 50.31 31.78
CA GLN A 32 -51.48 49.73 31.59
C GLN A 32 -51.60 48.23 31.36
N ILE A 33 -50.65 47.67 30.60
CA ILE A 33 -50.53 46.24 30.34
C ILE A 33 -49.12 45.80 30.71
N THR A 34 -48.99 44.67 31.40
CA THR A 34 -47.70 44.12 31.82
C THR A 34 -47.63 42.63 31.51
N PRO A 35 -46.55 42.14 30.86
CA PRO A 35 -45.42 42.91 30.33
C PRO A 35 -45.79 43.76 29.08
N GLU A 36 -45.00 44.78 28.77
CA GLU A 36 -45.15 45.59 27.54
C GLU A 36 -44.61 44.88 26.29
N GLU A 37 -43.73 43.90 26.48
CA GLU A 37 -43.23 43.03 25.42
C GLU A 37 -42.97 41.61 25.94
N VAL A 38 -43.15 40.60 25.09
CA VAL A 38 -42.84 39.20 25.39
C VAL A 38 -42.42 38.45 24.13
N THR A 39 -41.44 37.56 24.26
CA THR A 39 -41.10 36.57 23.23
C THR A 39 -41.55 35.20 23.70
N LEU A 40 -42.28 34.46 22.85
CA LEU A 40 -42.85 33.15 23.18
C LEU A 40 -42.50 32.12 22.11
N GLY A 41 -42.18 30.90 22.53
CA GLY A 41 -42.14 29.74 21.65
C GLY A 41 -43.54 29.36 21.17
N THR A 42 -43.64 28.79 19.98
CA THR A 42 -44.92 28.32 19.43
C THR A 42 -45.62 27.35 20.41
N GLY A 43 -46.87 27.62 20.76
CA GLY A 43 -47.65 26.86 21.75
C GLY A 43 -47.49 27.32 23.20
N GLU A 44 -46.52 28.18 23.51
CA GLU A 44 -46.38 28.76 24.84
C GLU A 44 -47.46 29.80 25.13
N THR A 45 -47.63 30.12 26.42
CA THR A 45 -48.65 31.07 26.87
C THR A 45 -48.07 32.10 27.84
N GLN A 46 -48.59 33.32 27.80
CA GLN A 46 -48.26 34.39 28.73
C GLN A 46 -49.53 35.02 29.30
N LYS A 47 -49.63 35.05 30.63
CA LYS A 47 -50.69 35.83 31.29
C LYS A 47 -50.33 37.31 31.28
N LEU A 48 -51.25 38.14 30.83
CA LEU A 48 -51.17 39.60 30.88
C LEU A 48 -51.81 40.12 32.18
N THR A 49 -51.26 41.20 32.71
CA THR A 49 -51.90 41.97 33.78
C THR A 49 -52.32 43.32 33.22
N VAL A 50 -53.63 43.60 33.22
CA VAL A 50 -54.17 44.91 32.83
C VAL A 50 -54.56 45.68 34.09
N THR A 51 -54.03 46.89 34.24
CA THR A 51 -54.33 47.78 35.37
C THR A 51 -55.06 49.02 34.85
N VAL A 52 -56.23 49.32 35.41
CA VAL A 52 -57.01 50.53 35.10
C VAL A 52 -56.94 51.48 36.29
N GLU A 53 -56.64 52.76 36.03
CA GLU A 53 -56.51 53.80 37.05
C GLU A 53 -57.61 54.87 36.94
N PRO A 54 -58.15 55.39 38.06
CA PRO A 54 -57.87 54.94 39.43
C PRO A 54 -58.53 53.59 39.72
N SER A 55 -58.04 52.86 40.72
CA SER A 55 -58.54 51.50 41.04
C SER A 55 -60.01 51.46 41.49
N ASP A 56 -60.58 52.61 41.85
CA ASP A 56 -61.99 52.81 42.21
C ASP A 56 -62.83 53.43 41.07
N ALA A 57 -62.34 53.38 39.82
CA ALA A 57 -63.09 53.79 38.64
C ALA A 57 -64.47 53.09 38.60
N THR A 58 -65.51 53.84 38.24
CA THR A 58 -66.89 53.35 38.24
C THR A 58 -67.11 52.23 37.20
N ASP A 59 -66.29 52.21 36.14
CA ASP A 59 -66.26 51.13 35.14
C ASP A 59 -64.80 50.74 34.82
N PRO A 60 -64.20 49.78 35.54
CA PRO A 60 -62.82 49.34 35.32
C PRO A 60 -62.73 48.26 34.23
N ALA A 61 -63.81 47.97 33.49
CA ALA A 61 -63.79 46.94 32.47
C ALA A 61 -62.89 47.34 31.28
N TYR A 62 -62.31 46.33 30.67
CA TYR A 62 -61.46 46.47 29.48
C TYR A 62 -61.69 45.29 28.54
N SER A 63 -61.26 45.45 27.30
CA SER A 63 -61.16 44.37 26.31
C SER A 63 -59.72 44.21 25.85
N LEU A 64 -59.35 42.97 25.49
CA LEU A 64 -58.09 42.66 24.84
C LEU A 64 -58.36 42.19 23.41
N GLU A 65 -57.60 42.73 22.48
CA GLU A 65 -57.65 42.36 21.07
C GLU A 65 -56.24 42.15 20.53
N SER A 66 -56.04 41.09 19.73
CA SER A 66 -54.80 40.87 19.01
C SER A 66 -54.87 41.48 17.62
N SER A 67 -53.80 42.15 17.19
CA SER A 67 -53.65 42.61 15.81
C SER A 67 -53.58 41.47 14.80
N ASP A 68 -53.12 40.29 15.21
CA ASP A 68 -53.08 39.07 14.39
C ASP A 68 -53.26 37.82 15.27
N PRO A 69 -54.51 37.34 15.45
CA PRO A 69 -54.80 36.12 16.20
C PRO A 69 -54.18 34.84 15.61
N SER A 70 -53.74 34.86 14.35
CA SER A 70 -53.07 33.70 13.74
C SER A 70 -51.59 33.60 14.14
N VAL A 71 -51.01 34.69 14.65
CA VAL A 71 -49.67 34.74 15.24
C VAL A 71 -49.75 34.61 16.77
N ALA A 72 -50.56 35.44 17.43
CA ALA A 72 -50.79 35.36 18.87
C ALA A 72 -52.26 35.63 19.21
N ALA A 73 -52.93 34.65 19.81
CA ALA A 73 -54.33 34.78 20.24
C ALA A 73 -54.40 35.19 21.71
N VAL A 74 -55.42 35.97 22.10
CA VAL A 74 -55.65 36.35 23.51
C VAL A 74 -57.03 35.93 23.96
N GLN A 75 -57.12 35.24 25.09
CA GLN A 75 -58.38 34.84 25.71
C GLN A 75 -58.23 34.80 27.23
N ASN A 76 -59.18 35.39 27.97
CA ASN A 76 -59.17 35.44 29.44
C ASN A 76 -57.83 35.96 30.02
N ASP A 77 -57.33 37.06 29.45
CA ASP A 77 -56.03 37.67 29.79
C ASP A 77 -54.79 36.78 29.53
N VAL A 78 -54.94 35.65 28.86
CA VAL A 78 -53.84 34.76 28.48
C VAL A 78 -53.61 34.87 26.99
N VAL A 79 -52.37 35.22 26.61
CA VAL A 79 -51.87 35.16 25.25
C VAL A 79 -51.38 33.74 24.99
N THR A 80 -51.76 33.16 23.87
CA THR A 80 -51.26 31.88 23.35
C THR A 80 -50.53 32.14 22.03
N ALA A 81 -49.27 31.72 21.96
CA ALA A 81 -48.47 31.80 20.75
C ALA A 81 -48.92 30.73 19.73
N VAL A 82 -49.30 31.16 18.53
CA VAL A 82 -49.91 30.28 17.50
C VAL A 82 -48.93 29.96 16.38
N ALA A 83 -48.29 30.97 15.79
CA ALA A 83 -47.34 30.79 14.69
C ALA A 83 -46.25 31.87 14.73
N PRO A 84 -45.05 31.61 14.18
CA PRO A 84 -43.96 32.58 14.17
C PRO A 84 -44.35 33.91 13.52
N GLY A 85 -44.01 35.02 14.16
CA GLY A 85 -44.37 36.35 13.70
C GLY A 85 -44.43 37.37 14.84
N GLU A 86 -44.88 38.59 14.52
CA GLU A 86 -45.15 39.62 15.54
C GLU A 86 -46.64 39.98 15.55
N ALA A 87 -47.20 40.11 16.75
CA ALA A 87 -48.55 40.60 16.98
C ALA A 87 -48.55 41.60 18.14
N VAL A 88 -49.51 42.51 18.17
CA VAL A 88 -49.69 43.47 19.26
C VAL A 88 -51.02 43.20 19.93
N ILE A 89 -50.99 42.95 21.24
CA ILE A 89 -52.19 42.85 22.07
C ILE A 89 -52.53 44.22 22.61
N THR A 90 -53.74 44.70 22.35
CA THR A 90 -54.21 46.02 22.78
C THR A 90 -55.27 45.87 23.87
N ALA A 91 -55.01 46.41 25.05
CA ALA A 91 -56.01 46.65 26.08
C ALA A 91 -56.74 47.96 25.77
N THR A 92 -58.06 47.94 25.70
CA THR A 92 -58.90 49.13 25.50
C THR A 92 -59.88 49.26 26.67
N THR A 93 -59.96 50.42 27.31
CA THR A 93 -60.96 50.68 28.36
C THR A 93 -62.38 50.56 27.81
N ALA A 94 -63.36 50.23 28.64
CA ALA A 94 -64.75 50.01 28.21
C ALA A 94 -65.37 51.19 27.44
N ASP A 95 -64.98 52.43 27.76
CA ASP A 95 -65.40 53.65 27.06
C ASP A 95 -64.63 53.93 25.74
N GLY A 96 -63.62 53.11 25.43
CA GLY A 96 -62.77 53.22 24.25
C GLY A 96 -61.73 54.34 24.28
N SER A 97 -61.63 55.09 25.39
CA SER A 97 -60.86 56.33 25.44
C SER A 97 -59.36 56.14 25.64
N LEU A 98 -58.94 55.05 26.30
CA LEU A 98 -57.55 54.77 26.63
C LEU A 98 -57.12 53.39 26.10
N LYS A 99 -55.85 53.29 25.70
CA LYS A 99 -55.25 52.07 25.17
C LYS A 99 -53.85 51.83 25.76
N ALA A 100 -53.54 50.56 26.00
CA ALA A 100 -52.20 50.09 26.32
C ALA A 100 -51.88 48.85 25.46
N THR A 101 -50.61 48.64 25.13
CA THR A 101 -50.20 47.59 24.18
C THR A 101 -49.10 46.70 24.73
N CYS A 102 -49.19 45.40 24.45
CA CYS A 102 -48.12 44.43 24.63
C CYS A 102 -47.66 43.93 23.26
N LYS A 103 -46.37 44.08 22.94
CA LYS A 103 -45.78 43.49 21.73
C LYS A 103 -45.46 42.02 22.00
N VAL A 104 -45.99 41.13 21.17
CA VAL A 104 -45.74 39.68 21.26
C VAL A 104 -44.95 39.25 20.03
N THR A 105 -43.76 38.71 20.24
CA THR A 105 -42.96 38.07 19.20
C THR A 105 -43.02 36.56 19.40
N VAL A 106 -43.51 35.83 18.41
CA VAL A 106 -43.58 34.37 18.45
C VAL A 106 -42.43 33.78 17.64
N VAL A 107 -41.70 32.84 18.23
CA VAL A 107 -40.58 32.13 17.61
C VAL A 107 -40.86 30.64 17.52
N LYS A 108 -40.17 29.97 16.59
CA LYS A 108 -40.10 28.51 16.51
C LYS A 108 -38.73 28.08 17.01
N HIS A 109 -38.69 27.36 18.12
CA HIS A 109 -37.43 26.90 18.69
C HIS A 109 -36.83 25.76 17.88
N VAL A 110 -35.50 25.68 17.92
CA VAL A 110 -34.78 24.45 17.55
C VAL A 110 -35.13 23.35 18.55
N GLU A 111 -35.34 22.15 18.05
CA GLU A 111 -35.59 20.92 18.83
C GLU A 111 -34.45 19.91 18.70
N ASP A 112 -33.70 19.94 17.59
CA ASP A 112 -32.49 19.15 17.38
C ASP A 112 -31.65 19.70 16.21
N ILE A 113 -30.38 19.30 16.12
CA ILE A 113 -29.52 19.55 14.96
C ILE A 113 -28.77 18.29 14.52
N SER A 114 -28.41 18.22 13.24
CA SER A 114 -27.47 17.22 12.72
C SER A 114 -26.40 17.87 11.84
N VAL A 115 -25.22 17.26 11.78
CA VAL A 115 -24.10 17.71 10.94
C VAL A 115 -23.86 16.66 9.85
N SER A 116 -23.73 17.13 8.61
CA SER A 116 -23.43 16.28 7.46
C SER A 116 -22.28 16.86 6.62
N PRO A 117 -21.33 16.01 6.17
CA PRO A 117 -21.14 14.60 6.57
C PRO A 117 -20.63 14.46 8.03
N THR A 118 -20.83 13.29 8.63
CA THR A 118 -20.35 13.00 10.01
C THR A 118 -18.86 12.68 10.10
N GLN A 119 -18.21 12.45 8.96
CA GLN A 119 -16.76 12.34 8.85
C GLN A 119 -16.27 12.95 7.53
N VAL A 120 -15.14 13.67 7.57
CA VAL A 120 -14.43 14.19 6.40
C VAL A 120 -12.94 13.89 6.47
N LYS A 121 -12.33 13.75 5.29
CA LYS A 121 -10.88 13.80 5.12
C LYS A 121 -10.51 15.13 4.48
N VAL A 122 -9.55 15.85 5.06
CA VAL A 122 -9.11 17.17 4.58
C VAL A 122 -7.61 17.16 4.38
N ILE A 123 -7.14 17.67 3.25
CA ILE A 123 -5.70 17.83 3.02
C ILE A 123 -5.22 19.10 3.75
N VAL A 124 -4.01 19.05 4.33
CA VAL A 124 -3.38 20.23 4.95
C VAL A 124 -3.45 21.44 4.01
N GLY A 125 -3.92 22.58 4.53
CA GLY A 125 -4.13 23.83 3.81
C GLY A 125 -5.38 23.88 2.91
N LYS A 126 -6.15 22.79 2.80
CA LYS A 126 -7.42 22.75 2.06
C LYS A 126 -8.62 22.93 3.00
N MET A 127 -9.74 23.28 2.39
CA MET A 127 -11.01 23.52 3.07
C MET A 127 -12.05 22.48 2.66
N GLN A 128 -12.95 22.16 3.58
CA GLN A 128 -14.09 21.28 3.36
C GLN A 128 -15.31 21.85 4.08
N GLU A 129 -16.43 21.96 3.37
CA GLU A 129 -17.70 22.38 3.96
C GLU A 129 -18.39 21.21 4.66
N ILE A 130 -19.00 21.53 5.81
CA ILE A 130 -19.96 20.69 6.54
C ILE A 130 -21.21 21.53 6.81
N THR A 131 -22.38 20.91 6.75
CA THR A 131 -23.68 21.59 6.86
C THR A 131 -24.42 21.17 8.12
N VAL A 132 -25.14 22.09 8.74
CA VAL A 132 -26.06 21.82 9.85
C VAL A 132 -27.50 21.77 9.32
N GLU A 133 -28.21 20.67 9.60
CA GLU A 133 -29.65 20.59 9.41
C GLU A 133 -30.36 20.77 10.76
N PHE A 134 -31.40 21.61 10.77
CA PHE A 134 -32.19 21.91 11.97
C PHE A 134 -33.52 21.16 11.94
N THR A 135 -33.92 20.66 13.09
CA THR A 135 -35.27 20.16 13.34
C THR A 135 -35.93 21.07 14.36
N PRO A 136 -37.10 21.67 14.06
CA PRO A 136 -37.72 21.76 12.74
C PRO A 136 -36.91 22.64 11.76
N SER A 137 -37.04 22.40 10.45
CA SER A 137 -36.21 23.07 9.43
C SER A 137 -36.52 24.54 9.21
N ASP A 138 -37.61 25.05 9.79
CA ASP A 138 -38.07 26.45 9.78
C ASP A 138 -37.96 27.09 11.19
N ALA A 139 -37.11 26.56 12.08
CA ALA A 139 -36.75 27.23 13.32
C ALA A 139 -36.30 28.68 13.08
N THR A 140 -36.68 29.58 13.98
CA THR A 140 -36.49 31.03 13.80
C THR A 140 -35.04 31.46 13.99
N ASN A 141 -34.35 30.93 15.01
CA ASN A 141 -32.93 31.18 15.23
C ASN A 141 -32.11 29.95 14.82
N LYS A 142 -31.25 30.11 13.81
CA LYS A 142 -30.36 29.06 13.28
C LYS A 142 -28.88 29.40 13.44
N GLU A 143 -28.56 30.29 14.37
CA GLU A 143 -27.18 30.57 14.73
C GLU A 143 -26.52 29.34 15.36
N VAL A 144 -25.25 29.11 15.00
CA VAL A 144 -24.46 27.95 15.42
C VAL A 144 -23.13 28.41 15.96
N GLU A 145 -22.78 27.91 17.14
CA GLU A 145 -21.43 27.99 17.69
C GLU A 145 -20.62 26.78 17.22
N TRP A 146 -19.44 27.03 16.67
CA TRP A 146 -18.55 25.99 16.16
C TRP A 146 -17.31 25.86 17.04
N VAL A 147 -16.98 24.64 17.44
CA VAL A 147 -15.80 24.34 18.25
C VAL A 147 -15.01 23.21 17.61
N SER A 148 -13.69 23.37 17.51
CA SER A 148 -12.76 22.28 17.21
C SER A 148 -12.14 21.77 18.49
N SER A 149 -12.09 20.44 18.66
CA SER A 149 -11.36 19.81 19.76
C SER A 149 -9.84 20.05 19.70
N LYS A 150 -9.31 20.32 18.50
CA LYS A 150 -7.89 20.54 18.21
C LYS A 150 -7.72 21.56 17.07
N PRO A 151 -7.89 22.86 17.35
CA PRO A 151 -7.82 23.92 16.35
C PRO A 151 -6.49 23.97 15.59
N GLU A 152 -5.41 23.45 16.17
CA GLU A 152 -4.09 23.34 15.54
C GLU A 152 -4.00 22.21 14.49
N ILE A 153 -4.93 21.25 14.51
CA ILE A 153 -5.05 20.18 13.50
C ILE A 153 -6.09 20.57 12.46
N ALA A 154 -7.28 20.97 12.90
CA ALA A 154 -8.35 21.46 12.02
C ALA A 154 -9.11 22.59 12.70
N SER A 155 -9.28 23.72 12.01
CA SER A 155 -10.12 24.84 12.45
C SER A 155 -11.45 24.84 11.70
N VAL A 156 -12.46 25.50 12.25
CA VAL A 156 -13.76 25.67 11.61
C VAL A 156 -14.23 27.12 11.73
N ALA A 157 -14.82 27.66 10.67
CA ALA A 157 -15.52 28.94 10.67
C ALA A 157 -16.75 28.81 9.77
N ASP A 158 -17.94 29.10 10.30
CA ASP A 158 -19.22 29.07 9.57
C ASP A 158 -19.46 27.76 8.77
N GLY A 159 -19.13 26.62 9.37
CA GLY A 159 -19.25 25.30 8.71
C GLY A 159 -18.15 24.98 7.69
N VAL A 160 -17.14 25.85 7.51
CA VAL A 160 -15.97 25.60 6.67
C VAL A 160 -14.81 25.11 7.53
N VAL A 161 -14.47 23.84 7.39
CA VAL A 161 -13.32 23.21 8.06
C VAL A 161 -12.06 23.46 7.25
N THR A 162 -10.98 23.94 7.88
CA THR A 162 -9.65 24.08 7.27
C THR A 162 -8.68 23.10 7.93
N GLY A 163 -8.01 22.27 7.12
CA GLY A 163 -6.95 21.40 7.61
C GLY A 163 -5.66 22.19 7.86
N ILE A 164 -5.08 22.07 9.05
CA ILE A 164 -3.89 22.84 9.47
C ILE A 164 -2.66 21.93 9.62
N ALA A 165 -2.81 20.78 10.28
CA ALA A 165 -1.73 19.82 10.48
C ALA A 165 -2.28 18.38 10.47
N VAL A 166 -1.43 17.41 10.14
CA VAL A 166 -1.82 15.99 10.10
C VAL A 166 -2.36 15.52 11.45
N GLY A 167 -3.47 14.78 11.43
CA GLY A 167 -4.04 14.14 12.60
C GLY A 167 -5.57 14.15 12.59
N GLU A 168 -6.17 13.88 13.75
CA GLU A 168 -7.63 13.84 13.88
C GLU A 168 -8.14 14.89 14.87
N ALA A 169 -9.23 15.56 14.49
CA ALA A 169 -9.98 16.51 15.30
C ALA A 169 -11.49 16.23 15.22
N LEU A 170 -12.24 16.63 16.24
CA LEU A 170 -13.70 16.59 16.25
C LEU A 170 -14.21 18.03 16.14
N ILE A 171 -15.04 18.30 15.15
CA ILE A 171 -15.72 19.59 14.96
C ILE A 171 -17.14 19.46 15.48
N THR A 172 -17.51 20.28 16.46
CA THR A 172 -18.84 20.30 17.08
C THR A 172 -19.57 21.58 16.69
N ALA A 173 -20.78 21.43 16.15
CA ALA A 173 -21.77 22.49 16.02
C ALA A 173 -22.67 22.48 17.26
N THR A 174 -23.02 23.64 17.80
CA THR A 174 -24.02 23.78 18.86
C THR A 174 -24.99 24.88 18.49
N SER A 175 -26.30 24.59 18.48
CA SER A 175 -27.32 25.59 18.22
C SER A 175 -27.36 26.60 19.36
N VAL A 176 -27.31 27.90 19.03
CA VAL A 176 -27.47 28.97 20.04
C VAL A 176 -28.84 28.88 20.71
N ASP A 177 -29.87 28.52 19.93
CA ASP A 177 -31.20 28.22 20.43
C ASP A 177 -31.28 26.75 20.88
N GLY A 178 -31.58 26.52 22.15
CA GLY A 178 -31.75 25.17 22.73
C GLY A 178 -30.47 24.41 23.11
N GLY A 179 -29.29 24.80 22.61
CA GLY A 179 -28.01 24.17 22.98
C GLY A 179 -27.82 22.74 22.46
N PHE A 180 -28.49 22.36 21.38
CA PHE A 180 -28.35 21.04 20.75
C PHE A 180 -27.01 20.94 20.04
N ALA A 181 -26.36 19.78 20.11
CA ALA A 181 -25.01 19.60 19.57
C ALA A 181 -24.89 18.39 18.65
N ALA A 182 -24.17 18.57 17.54
CA ALA A 182 -23.82 17.51 16.60
C ALA A 182 -22.38 17.69 16.14
N ALA A 183 -21.72 16.60 15.72
CA ALA A 183 -20.29 16.62 15.44
C ALA A 183 -19.88 15.90 14.16
N CYS A 184 -18.78 16.35 13.58
CA CYS A 184 -18.09 15.75 12.44
C CYS A 184 -16.66 15.36 12.83
N LYS A 185 -16.26 14.13 12.56
CA LYS A 185 -14.87 13.67 12.69
C LYS A 185 -14.06 14.17 11.49
N VAL A 186 -13.02 14.93 11.74
CA VAL A 186 -12.09 15.43 10.71
C VAL A 186 -10.79 14.67 10.80
N VAL A 187 -10.37 14.06 9.70
CA VAL A 187 -9.04 13.46 9.54
C VAL A 187 -8.25 14.33 8.57
N VAL A 188 -7.18 14.95 9.06
CA VAL A 188 -6.30 15.79 8.26
C VAL A 188 -5.09 14.98 7.80
N GLU A 189 -4.85 14.94 6.50
CA GLU A 189 -3.77 14.19 5.86
C GLU A 189 -2.87 15.15 5.05
N GLU A 190 -1.61 14.78 4.79
CA GLU A 190 -0.77 15.54 3.86
C GLU A 190 -1.23 15.33 2.41
N GLU A 191 -0.95 16.31 1.56
CA GLU A 191 -1.10 16.13 0.11
C GLU A 191 -0.17 15.02 -0.35
N PHE A 192 -0.75 13.97 -0.93
CA PHE A 192 0.04 12.87 -1.45
C PHE A 192 0.68 13.28 -2.78
N ASN A 193 1.94 13.70 -2.70
CA ASN A 193 2.76 14.06 -3.85
C ASN A 193 3.40 12.80 -4.47
N GLY A 194 2.56 11.96 -5.07
CA GLY A 194 2.96 10.70 -5.69
C GLY A 194 1.92 10.18 -6.68
N ILE A 195 2.11 8.95 -7.13
CA ILE A 195 1.22 8.25 -8.05
C ILE A 195 0.13 7.56 -7.24
N VAL A 196 -1.12 8.02 -7.40
CA VAL A 196 -2.27 7.29 -6.87
C VAL A 196 -2.63 6.21 -7.89
N ALA A 197 -2.42 4.95 -7.52
CA ALA A 197 -2.83 3.81 -8.31
C ALA A 197 -4.35 3.65 -8.23
N THR A 198 -4.97 3.35 -9.36
CA THR A 198 -6.41 3.12 -9.49
C THR A 198 -6.76 1.63 -9.45
N THR A 199 -5.77 0.77 -9.63
CA THR A 199 -5.96 -0.68 -9.64
C THR A 199 -4.75 -1.35 -8.99
N ALA A 200 -5.01 -2.37 -8.18
CA ALA A 200 -3.98 -3.24 -7.65
C ALA A 200 -4.42 -4.69 -7.76
N GLY A 201 -3.46 -5.60 -7.79
CA GLY A 201 -3.68 -7.02 -7.91
C GLY A 201 -2.36 -7.74 -7.91
N GLY A 202 -2.39 -9.06 -8.06
CA GLY A 202 -1.17 -9.82 -8.07
C GLY A 202 -1.35 -11.27 -8.46
N TYR A 203 -0.26 -12.01 -8.33
CA TYR A 203 -0.18 -13.43 -8.61
C TYR A 203 0.41 -14.13 -7.39
N TYR A 204 -0.30 -15.14 -6.91
CA TYR A 204 0.23 -16.07 -5.93
C TYR A 204 0.93 -17.19 -6.70
N CYS A 205 2.24 -17.27 -6.60
CA CYS A 205 3.06 -18.24 -7.33
C CYS A 205 3.50 -19.42 -6.44
N GLY A 206 3.42 -19.26 -5.12
CA GLY A 206 3.97 -20.23 -4.16
C GLY A 206 5.50 -20.26 -4.20
N ASP A 207 6.08 -21.33 -3.66
CA ASP A 207 7.53 -21.58 -3.61
C ASP A 207 8.08 -22.01 -4.98
N GLN A 208 7.99 -21.11 -5.95
CA GLN A 208 8.38 -21.33 -7.34
C GLN A 208 9.87 -21.67 -7.47
N TYR A 209 10.70 -21.18 -6.55
CA TYR A 209 12.15 -21.34 -6.61
C TYR A 209 12.69 -22.40 -5.65
N GLU A 210 11.82 -23.15 -4.98
CA GLU A 210 12.16 -24.18 -3.99
C GLU A 210 13.12 -23.66 -2.88
N ASN A 211 13.00 -22.39 -2.54
CA ASN A 211 13.87 -21.71 -1.56
C ASN A 211 13.21 -21.59 -0.19
N GLY A 212 11.98 -22.11 -0.03
CA GLY A 212 11.24 -22.10 1.23
C GLY A 212 10.41 -20.85 1.47
N TYR A 213 10.25 -19.99 0.47
CA TYR A 213 9.44 -18.76 0.52
C TYR A 213 8.45 -18.74 -0.64
N ASP A 214 7.25 -18.20 -0.42
CA ASP A 214 6.30 -17.95 -1.52
C ASP A 214 6.77 -16.71 -2.30
N ASN A 215 6.84 -16.80 -3.64
CA ASN A 215 7.40 -15.74 -4.51
C ASN A 215 6.31 -15.07 -5.35
N ASP A 216 5.59 -14.15 -4.73
CA ASP A 216 4.36 -13.58 -5.28
C ASP A 216 4.59 -12.26 -6.00
N PHE A 217 3.76 -11.95 -6.98
CA PHE A 217 3.81 -10.64 -7.65
C PHE A 217 2.70 -9.72 -7.13
N LEU A 218 3.03 -8.45 -6.94
CA LEU A 218 2.08 -7.38 -6.66
C LEU A 218 2.27 -6.25 -7.67
N PHE A 219 1.19 -5.77 -8.25
CA PHE A 219 1.21 -4.60 -9.13
C PHE A 219 0.27 -3.50 -8.65
N LEU A 220 0.69 -2.24 -8.83
CA LEU A 220 -0.09 -1.03 -8.62
C LEU A 220 -0.13 -0.26 -9.94
N LEU A 221 -1.31 -0.12 -10.54
CA LEU A 221 -1.49 0.47 -11.86
C LEU A 221 -2.17 1.84 -11.76
N SER A 222 -1.65 2.83 -12.50
CA SER A 222 -2.22 4.17 -12.62
C SER A 222 -2.34 4.59 -14.08
N GLY A 223 -3.31 5.45 -14.39
CA GLY A 223 -3.68 5.82 -15.76
C GLY A 223 -4.45 4.69 -16.45
N ASN A 224 -4.10 4.43 -17.72
CA ASN A 224 -4.72 3.40 -18.55
C ASN A 224 -3.89 2.11 -18.63
N VAL A 225 -2.93 1.92 -17.71
CA VAL A 225 -2.11 0.71 -17.66
C VAL A 225 -2.99 -0.48 -17.27
N LYS A 226 -2.84 -1.57 -18.00
CA LYS A 226 -3.52 -2.85 -17.76
C LYS A 226 -2.48 -3.97 -17.69
N GLU A 227 -2.75 -4.93 -16.82
CA GLU A 227 -2.04 -6.21 -16.84
C GLU A 227 -2.66 -7.17 -17.86
N GLY A 228 -1.81 -7.99 -18.47
CA GLY A 228 -2.17 -9.14 -19.29
C GLY A 228 -1.26 -10.32 -18.94
N GLY A 229 -1.37 -10.83 -17.72
CA GLY A 229 -0.43 -11.81 -17.18
C GLY A 229 0.86 -11.14 -16.70
N VAL A 230 2.01 -11.66 -17.14
CA VAL A 230 3.34 -11.10 -16.83
C VAL A 230 3.72 -9.89 -17.72
N SER A 231 2.73 -9.21 -18.29
CA SER A 231 2.96 -8.07 -19.19
C SER A 231 2.07 -6.88 -18.83
N LEU A 232 2.60 -5.67 -19.07
CA LEU A 232 1.91 -4.40 -18.87
C LEU A 232 1.77 -3.66 -20.19
N ALA A 233 0.61 -3.05 -20.42
CA ALA A 233 0.35 -2.24 -21.60
C ALA A 233 -0.59 -1.08 -21.29
N GLY A 234 -0.48 0.00 -22.07
CA GLY A 234 -1.34 1.17 -21.95
C GLY A 234 -0.60 2.35 -21.33
N LYS A 235 -1.10 3.57 -21.60
CA LYS A 235 -0.48 4.81 -21.13
C LYS A 235 -0.68 4.99 -19.63
N GLY A 236 0.37 5.35 -18.90
CA GLY A 236 0.33 5.62 -17.47
C GLY A 236 1.60 5.11 -16.77
N THR A 237 1.48 4.84 -15.48
CA THR A 237 2.61 4.40 -14.65
C THR A 237 2.18 3.23 -13.77
N ALA A 238 3.05 2.25 -13.59
CA ALA A 238 2.81 1.15 -12.68
C ALA A 238 4.05 0.80 -11.86
N LEU A 239 3.84 0.29 -10.65
CA LEU A 239 4.86 -0.39 -9.85
C LEU A 239 4.57 -1.88 -9.90
N TRP A 240 5.55 -2.67 -10.31
CA TRP A 240 5.57 -4.13 -10.24
C TRP A 240 6.55 -4.55 -9.16
N LEU A 241 6.10 -5.41 -8.24
CA LEU A 241 6.88 -5.94 -7.13
C LEU A 241 6.94 -7.45 -7.22
N ASP A 242 8.14 -7.98 -7.06
CA ASP A 242 8.45 -9.40 -6.89
C ASP A 242 8.68 -9.63 -5.39
N LEU A 243 7.69 -10.18 -4.69
CA LEU A 243 7.63 -10.29 -3.24
C LEU A 243 8.11 -11.67 -2.79
N ASN A 244 8.86 -11.71 -1.69
CA ASN A 244 9.12 -12.93 -0.95
C ASN A 244 8.29 -12.91 0.34
N LEU A 245 7.49 -13.96 0.52
CA LEU A 245 6.60 -14.15 1.65
C LEU A 245 6.96 -15.43 2.41
N PRO A 246 6.66 -15.51 3.71
CA PRO A 246 6.71 -16.79 4.40
C PRO A 246 5.84 -17.83 3.68
N LYS A 247 6.35 -19.06 3.56
CA LYS A 247 5.64 -20.17 2.92
C LYS A 247 4.40 -20.57 3.71
N THR A 248 3.27 -19.95 3.37
CA THR A 248 1.99 -20.14 4.06
C THR A 248 0.98 -20.88 3.20
N GLY A 249 1.17 -20.91 1.88
CA GLY A 249 0.19 -21.52 0.98
C GLY A 249 -1.06 -20.67 0.75
N ALA A 250 -1.03 -19.38 1.17
CA ALA A 250 -2.21 -18.52 1.20
C ALA A 250 -2.21 -17.52 0.03
N THR A 251 -3.35 -17.41 -0.67
CA THR A 251 -3.56 -16.46 -1.77
C THR A 251 -3.95 -15.05 -1.31
N THR A 252 -3.50 -14.68 -0.11
CA THR A 252 -3.80 -13.41 0.54
C THR A 252 -2.53 -12.63 0.77
N LEU A 253 -2.52 -11.36 0.38
CA LEU A 253 -1.38 -10.47 0.58
C LEU A 253 -1.25 -10.09 2.06
N PRO A 254 -0.15 -10.42 2.75
CA PRO A 254 0.02 -10.08 4.16
C PRO A 254 0.14 -8.56 4.38
N ALA A 255 -0.56 -8.06 5.39
CA ALA A 255 -0.42 -6.69 5.87
C ALA A 255 0.85 -6.57 6.72
N GLU A 256 1.93 -6.12 6.10
CA GLU A 256 3.26 -6.04 6.70
C GLU A 256 4.08 -4.88 6.11
N HIS A 257 5.25 -4.65 6.71
CA HIS A 257 6.28 -3.76 6.19
C HIS A 257 7.29 -4.52 5.33
N TYR A 258 7.41 -4.15 4.06
CA TYR A 258 8.28 -4.83 3.10
C TYR A 258 9.50 -3.98 2.74
N ILE A 259 10.67 -4.63 2.72
CA ILE A 259 11.97 -4.03 2.39
C ILE A 259 12.63 -4.76 1.21
N PRO A 260 13.57 -4.13 0.48
CA PRO A 260 14.31 -4.83 -0.56
C PRO A 260 15.13 -5.99 0.04
N LEU A 261 15.24 -7.08 -0.71
CA LEU A 261 16.21 -8.14 -0.44
C LEU A 261 17.58 -7.72 -0.96
N LEU A 262 18.51 -7.38 -0.06
CA LEU A 262 19.81 -6.80 -0.42
C LEU A 262 21.00 -7.75 -0.19
N SER A 263 20.79 -8.87 0.50
CA SER A 263 21.84 -9.87 0.75
C SER A 263 21.25 -11.26 1.01
N ASP A 264 22.05 -12.30 0.76
CA ASP A 264 21.72 -13.71 0.98
C ASP A 264 21.35 -14.08 2.42
N ASP A 265 22.04 -13.47 3.38
CA ASP A 265 21.89 -13.75 4.81
C ASP A 265 20.66 -13.05 5.41
N GLN A 266 19.95 -12.24 4.62
CA GLN A 266 18.75 -11.54 5.04
C GLN A 266 17.56 -12.53 5.05
N ASP A 267 16.73 -12.47 6.09
CA ASP A 267 15.44 -13.15 6.07
C ASP A 267 14.60 -12.61 4.91
N GLN A 268 14.19 -13.51 4.01
CA GLN A 268 13.44 -13.14 2.82
C GLN A 268 11.96 -12.86 3.13
N SER A 269 11.49 -13.17 4.34
CA SER A 269 10.12 -12.88 4.76
C SER A 269 9.80 -11.39 4.63
N TYR A 270 8.72 -11.08 3.90
CA TYR A 270 8.28 -9.70 3.68
C TYR A 270 9.36 -8.85 3.02
N THR A 271 10.03 -9.42 2.02
CA THR A 271 10.96 -8.67 1.19
C THR A 271 10.44 -8.52 -0.23
N TRP A 272 11.05 -7.64 -1.01
CA TRP A 272 10.86 -7.59 -2.45
C TRP A 272 12.19 -7.62 -3.18
N LEU A 273 12.24 -8.29 -4.33
CA LEU A 273 13.45 -8.46 -5.12
C LEU A 273 13.70 -7.20 -5.96
N PRO A 274 14.86 -6.54 -5.84
CA PRO A 274 15.23 -5.44 -6.72
C PRO A 274 15.24 -5.84 -8.20
N GLY A 275 14.94 -4.88 -9.07
CA GLY A 275 14.89 -5.08 -10.52
C GLY A 275 16.26 -5.29 -11.13
N THR A 276 16.36 -6.19 -12.10
CA THR A 276 17.56 -6.39 -12.91
C THR A 276 17.20 -6.41 -14.40
N ASP A 277 17.89 -5.60 -15.19
CA ASP A 277 17.80 -5.60 -16.64
C ASP A 277 18.66 -6.74 -17.21
N MET A 278 18.03 -7.65 -17.96
CA MET A 278 18.66 -8.81 -18.59
C MET A 278 18.87 -8.61 -20.10
N GLY A 279 18.75 -7.37 -20.59
CA GLY A 279 18.95 -7.00 -21.99
C GLY A 279 17.88 -7.61 -22.89
N ALA A 280 18.31 -8.40 -23.88
CA ALA A 280 17.42 -9.02 -24.87
C ALA A 280 16.35 -9.96 -24.27
N TRP A 281 16.51 -10.35 -23.00
CA TRP A 281 15.63 -11.26 -22.27
C TRP A 281 14.61 -10.55 -21.38
N GLY A 282 14.61 -9.21 -21.39
CA GLY A 282 13.69 -8.40 -20.60
C GLY A 282 14.19 -8.16 -19.20
N ILE A 283 13.26 -8.08 -18.25
CA ILE A 283 13.50 -7.61 -16.89
C ILE A 283 13.00 -8.64 -15.91
N ILE A 284 13.73 -8.81 -14.81
CA ILE A 284 13.33 -9.63 -13.67
C ILE A 284 13.26 -8.76 -12.41
N GLY A 285 12.54 -9.23 -11.39
CA GLY A 285 12.37 -8.51 -10.12
C GLY A 285 11.39 -7.35 -10.20
N SER A 286 11.58 -6.37 -9.32
CA SER A 286 10.68 -5.24 -9.16
C SER A 286 11.06 -4.06 -10.07
N PHE A 287 10.07 -3.39 -10.67
CA PHE A 287 10.32 -2.28 -11.59
C PHE A 287 9.17 -1.27 -11.64
N ILE A 288 9.48 -0.06 -12.13
CA ILE A 288 8.52 0.95 -12.54
C ILE A 288 8.30 0.84 -14.04
N TYR A 289 7.07 0.62 -14.46
CA TYR A 289 6.63 0.83 -15.83
C TYR A 289 6.17 2.27 -15.99
N SER A 290 6.62 2.97 -17.03
CA SER A 290 6.12 4.30 -17.38
C SER A 290 5.92 4.44 -18.88
N TYR A 291 4.73 4.88 -19.28
CA TYR A 291 4.43 5.14 -20.68
C TYR A 291 3.53 6.38 -20.79
N GLN A 292 4.14 7.54 -21.00
CA GLN A 292 3.47 8.84 -21.03
C GLN A 292 3.14 9.29 -22.45
N GLU A 293 2.31 10.33 -22.57
CA GLU A 293 1.99 10.92 -23.87
C GLU A 293 3.26 11.52 -24.51
N GLY A 294 3.50 11.21 -25.79
CA GLY A 294 4.72 11.61 -26.49
C GLY A 294 5.88 10.61 -26.41
N ASP A 295 5.84 9.64 -25.51
CA ASP A 295 6.82 8.55 -25.48
C ASP A 295 6.65 7.64 -26.71
N ALA A 296 7.77 7.28 -27.34
CA ALA A 296 7.81 6.37 -28.48
C ALA A 296 7.50 4.91 -28.07
N GLU A 297 7.92 4.52 -26.87
CA GLU A 297 7.76 3.18 -26.31
C GLU A 297 7.74 3.24 -24.77
N PRO A 298 7.13 2.25 -24.09
CA PRO A 298 7.15 2.19 -22.63
C PRO A 298 8.56 2.04 -22.09
N GLN A 299 8.82 2.71 -20.96
CA GLN A 299 10.06 2.61 -20.21
C GLN A 299 9.87 1.69 -19.00
N TYR A 300 10.89 0.90 -18.71
CA TYR A 300 10.94 0.05 -17.53
C TYR A 300 12.19 0.42 -16.73
N ILE A 301 11.99 0.83 -15.48
CA ILE A 301 13.04 1.39 -14.63
C ILE A 301 13.16 0.49 -13.40
N MET A 302 14.36 -0.02 -13.13
CA MET A 302 14.55 -1.03 -12.08
C MET A 302 14.31 -0.41 -10.72
N ALA A 303 13.49 -1.06 -9.89
CA ALA A 303 13.35 -0.65 -8.50
C ALA A 303 14.56 -1.17 -7.72
N GLU A 304 15.27 -0.28 -7.05
CA GLU A 304 16.59 -0.57 -6.46
C GLU A 304 16.49 -0.74 -4.93
N GLN A 305 15.76 0.15 -4.27
CA GLN A 305 15.61 0.22 -2.82
C GLN A 305 14.31 0.93 -2.45
N GLY A 306 13.92 0.89 -1.16
CA GLY A 306 12.71 1.55 -0.68
C GLY A 306 11.91 0.73 0.32
N THR A 307 10.66 1.13 0.56
CA THR A 307 9.75 0.39 1.44
C THR A 307 8.37 0.27 0.80
N VAL A 308 7.66 -0.79 1.15
CA VAL A 308 6.24 -0.99 0.81
C VAL A 308 5.49 -1.34 2.08
N ASP A 309 4.63 -0.45 2.53
CA ASP A 309 3.79 -0.62 3.70
C ASP A 309 2.39 -1.04 3.28
N ILE A 310 1.96 -2.22 3.74
CA ILE A 310 0.64 -2.77 3.45
C ILE A 310 -0.16 -2.86 4.74
N THR A 311 -1.31 -2.19 4.78
CA THR A 311 -2.28 -2.35 5.87
C THR A 311 -3.60 -2.89 5.35
N LEU A 312 -4.33 -3.60 6.20
CA LEU A 312 -5.62 -4.20 5.88
C LEU A 312 -6.65 -3.78 6.93
N ASN A 313 -7.74 -3.14 6.49
CA ASN A 313 -8.88 -2.80 7.33
C ASN A 313 -10.12 -3.50 6.79
N GLY A 314 -10.53 -4.60 7.43
CA GLY A 314 -11.56 -5.49 6.89
C GLY A 314 -11.07 -6.15 5.59
N SER A 315 -11.66 -5.79 4.46
CA SER A 315 -11.28 -6.27 3.13
C SER A 315 -10.55 -5.22 2.28
N GLU A 316 -10.35 -4.01 2.81
CA GLU A 316 -9.74 -2.90 2.09
C GLU A 316 -8.26 -2.79 2.45
N TYR A 317 -7.40 -2.92 1.44
CA TYR A 317 -5.96 -2.71 1.56
C TYR A 317 -5.65 -1.22 1.41
N THR A 318 -4.66 -0.75 2.17
CA THR A 318 -3.92 0.47 1.85
C THR A 318 -2.47 0.11 1.65
N ILE A 319 -1.95 0.43 0.46
CA ILE A 319 -0.56 0.15 0.07
C ILE A 319 0.13 1.49 -0.17
N ASN A 320 1.18 1.77 0.60
CA ASN A 320 2.06 2.91 0.37
C ASN A 320 3.44 2.38 0.00
N ALA A 321 3.93 2.69 -1.19
CA ALA A 321 5.27 2.34 -1.61
C ALA A 321 6.10 3.59 -1.83
N VAL A 322 7.33 3.60 -1.34
CA VAL A 322 8.33 4.61 -1.64
C VAL A 322 9.56 3.88 -2.14
N VAL A 323 9.79 3.93 -3.45
CA VAL A 323 10.87 3.17 -4.11
C VAL A 323 11.80 4.10 -4.88
N THR A 324 13.09 3.83 -4.84
CA THR A 324 14.06 4.48 -5.73
C THR A 324 14.24 3.63 -6.98
N ALA A 325 14.17 4.25 -8.16
CA ALA A 325 14.39 3.61 -9.44
C ALA A 325 15.08 4.58 -10.40
N GLY A 326 16.22 4.20 -10.99
CA GLY A 326 16.93 5.05 -11.94
C GLY A 326 17.35 6.41 -11.35
N GLY A 327 17.75 6.41 -10.07
CA GLY A 327 18.14 7.62 -9.34
C GLY A 327 17.01 8.58 -8.98
N LYS A 328 15.74 8.17 -9.10
CA LYS A 328 14.57 8.97 -8.71
C LYS A 328 13.71 8.23 -7.70
N GLU A 329 13.12 8.98 -6.78
CA GLU A 329 12.12 8.46 -5.85
C GLU A 329 10.73 8.45 -6.50
N TYR A 330 10.03 7.33 -6.36
CA TYR A 330 8.65 7.13 -6.78
C TYR A 330 7.82 6.78 -5.55
N LYS A 331 6.76 7.56 -5.32
CA LYS A 331 5.76 7.30 -4.28
C LYS A 331 4.51 6.75 -4.94
N PHE A 332 4.03 5.59 -4.49
CA PHE A 332 2.74 5.03 -4.89
C PHE A 332 1.81 4.94 -3.68
N ARG A 333 0.52 5.20 -3.92
CA ARG A 333 -0.53 4.92 -2.95
C ARG A 333 -1.69 4.21 -3.65
N TYR A 334 -2.19 3.15 -3.03
CA TYR A 334 -3.41 2.46 -3.43
C TYR A 334 -4.29 2.25 -2.20
N THR A 335 -5.60 2.44 -2.36
CA THR A 335 -6.61 2.00 -1.39
C THR A 335 -7.71 1.27 -2.14
N GLY A 336 -8.03 0.04 -1.72
CA GLY A 336 -9.06 -0.78 -2.35
C GLY A 336 -8.85 -2.27 -2.14
N ALA A 337 -9.60 -3.09 -2.87
CA ALA A 337 -9.48 -4.54 -2.82
C ALA A 337 -8.26 -5.03 -3.60
N VAL A 338 -7.56 -6.04 -3.08
CA VAL A 338 -6.45 -6.72 -3.76
C VAL A 338 -6.76 -8.20 -3.83
N THR A 339 -6.62 -8.77 -5.02
CA THR A 339 -6.76 -10.21 -5.25
C THR A 339 -5.46 -10.73 -5.86
N LEU A 340 -4.90 -11.77 -5.24
CA LEU A 340 -3.82 -12.56 -5.83
C LEU A 340 -4.43 -13.72 -6.61
N LYS A 341 -4.11 -13.81 -7.91
CA LYS A 341 -4.53 -14.93 -8.75
C LYS A 341 -3.62 -16.12 -8.45
N ASP A 342 -4.21 -17.25 -8.05
CA ASP A 342 -3.45 -18.49 -7.82
C ASP A 342 -2.93 -19.02 -9.17
N VAL A 343 -1.62 -18.99 -9.34
CA VAL A 343 -0.92 -19.46 -10.54
C VAL A 343 0.14 -20.51 -10.23
N LYS A 344 0.17 -21.06 -8.99
CA LYS A 344 1.11 -22.12 -8.61
C LYS A 344 1.06 -23.33 -9.55
N ASP A 345 -0.14 -23.59 -10.08
CA ASP A 345 -0.45 -24.69 -10.99
C ASP A 345 -0.71 -24.22 -12.44
N ALA A 346 -0.48 -22.92 -12.75
CA ALA A 346 -0.68 -22.37 -14.09
C ALA A 346 0.33 -22.91 -15.13
N GLY A 347 1.14 -23.87 -14.71
CA GLY A 347 2.21 -24.49 -15.45
C GLY A 347 3.47 -23.68 -15.27
N ASP A 348 4.43 -24.24 -14.53
CA ASP A 348 5.80 -24.08 -14.97
C ASP A 348 5.85 -24.32 -16.49
N PRO A 349 6.68 -23.60 -17.26
CA PRO A 349 6.98 -24.06 -18.61
C PRO A 349 7.27 -25.56 -18.51
N PRO A 350 6.61 -26.41 -19.34
CA PRO A 350 6.61 -27.85 -19.15
C PRO A 350 8.03 -28.32 -18.88
N ALA A 351 8.22 -29.12 -17.83
CA ALA A 351 9.52 -29.63 -17.42
C ALA A 351 10.28 -30.06 -18.67
N GLN A 352 11.31 -29.29 -19.02
CA GLN A 352 12.02 -29.50 -20.27
C GLN A 352 12.80 -30.80 -20.10
N ASP A 353 12.49 -31.81 -20.92
CA ASP A 353 13.25 -33.05 -20.94
C ASP A 353 14.74 -32.74 -21.18
N TYR A 354 15.62 -33.52 -20.54
CA TYR A 354 17.05 -33.32 -20.76
C TYR A 354 17.38 -33.57 -22.23
N THR A 355 18.07 -32.63 -22.85
CA THR A 355 18.78 -32.89 -24.10
C THR A 355 20.01 -33.72 -23.75
N GLU A 356 19.95 -35.01 -24.06
CA GLU A 356 21.09 -35.91 -23.91
C GLU A 356 22.03 -35.80 -25.13
N ILE A 357 23.29 -35.46 -24.86
CA ILE A 357 24.39 -35.49 -25.81
C ILE A 357 25.28 -36.68 -25.45
N ASP A 358 25.13 -37.78 -26.19
CA ASP A 358 26.02 -38.94 -26.08
C ASP A 358 27.16 -38.80 -27.10
N LEU A 359 28.35 -38.50 -26.61
CA LEU A 359 29.57 -38.38 -27.40
C LEU A 359 30.21 -39.73 -27.71
N GLY A 360 29.76 -40.84 -27.12
CA GLY A 360 30.36 -42.16 -27.31
C GLY A 360 31.89 -42.13 -27.14
N ASN A 361 32.63 -42.37 -28.22
CA ASN A 361 34.10 -42.30 -28.27
C ASN A 361 34.61 -41.26 -29.29
N GLU A 362 33.84 -40.19 -29.54
CA GLU A 362 34.18 -39.18 -30.56
C GLU A 362 35.38 -38.31 -30.19
N LEU A 363 35.63 -38.13 -28.90
CA LEU A 363 36.81 -37.41 -28.41
C LEU A 363 38.02 -38.34 -28.54
N THR A 364 38.98 -37.94 -29.38
CA THR A 364 40.11 -38.78 -29.82
C THR A 364 41.47 -38.17 -29.51
N GLN A 365 41.51 -36.91 -29.07
CA GLN A 365 42.71 -36.17 -28.70
C GLN A 365 42.63 -35.78 -27.21
N GLY A 366 43.77 -35.82 -26.50
CA GLY A 366 43.84 -35.49 -25.07
C GLY A 366 45.10 -34.71 -24.68
N TYR A 367 44.92 -33.65 -23.90
CA TYR A 367 45.99 -32.80 -23.36
C TYR A 367 45.69 -32.55 -21.89
N PHE A 368 46.60 -32.99 -21.03
CA PHE A 368 46.45 -32.93 -19.58
C PHE A 368 47.52 -32.00 -19.02
N GLU A 369 47.12 -31.01 -18.25
CA GLU A 369 47.98 -30.02 -17.64
C GLU A 369 47.89 -30.12 -16.12
N PHE A 370 49.05 -30.23 -15.49
CA PHE A 370 49.19 -30.21 -14.03
C PHE A 370 49.54 -28.80 -13.56
N ASP A 371 48.65 -28.19 -12.77
CA ASP A 371 48.78 -26.82 -12.27
C ASP A 371 49.16 -26.73 -10.79
N GLY A 372 49.22 -27.85 -10.08
CA GLY A 372 49.47 -27.85 -8.64
C GLY A 372 48.37 -27.13 -7.85
N ASP A 373 48.71 -26.53 -6.71
CA ASP A 373 47.74 -25.85 -5.83
C ASP A 373 47.41 -24.41 -6.32
N ILE A 374 46.86 -24.28 -7.53
CA ILE A 374 46.56 -22.98 -8.16
C ILE A 374 45.54 -22.15 -7.37
N TYR A 375 44.61 -22.82 -6.68
CA TYR A 375 43.59 -22.19 -5.83
C TYR A 375 44.07 -21.88 -4.41
N LYS A 376 45.34 -22.14 -4.08
CA LYS A 376 45.92 -21.88 -2.76
C LYS A 376 45.10 -22.52 -1.64
N THR A 377 44.71 -23.77 -1.84
CA THR A 377 43.96 -24.59 -0.88
C THR A 377 44.76 -24.88 0.39
N GLY A 378 46.05 -24.52 0.44
CA GLY A 378 46.91 -24.72 1.59
C GLY A 378 47.50 -26.12 1.61
N GLY A 379 47.69 -26.73 0.43
CA GLY A 379 48.15 -28.10 0.30
C GLY A 379 47.07 -29.15 0.57
N VAL A 380 45.79 -28.81 0.34
CA VAL A 380 44.68 -29.79 0.41
C VAL A 380 44.55 -30.52 -0.93
N SER A 381 44.71 -29.81 -2.05
CA SER A 381 44.50 -30.36 -3.39
C SER A 381 45.48 -29.77 -4.41
N ASN A 382 45.79 -30.55 -5.44
CA ASN A 382 46.37 -30.11 -6.70
C ASN A 382 45.31 -30.12 -7.80
N ASN A 383 45.44 -29.21 -8.77
CA ASN A 383 44.54 -29.08 -9.90
C ASN A 383 45.11 -29.71 -11.19
N TRP A 384 44.23 -30.36 -11.94
CA TRP A 384 44.47 -30.83 -13.30
C TRP A 384 43.46 -30.20 -14.25
N LEU A 385 43.97 -29.56 -15.30
CA LEU A 385 43.15 -29.14 -16.44
C LEU A 385 43.29 -30.18 -17.55
N ILE A 386 42.17 -30.76 -17.96
CA ILE A 386 42.11 -31.80 -18.97
C ILE A 386 41.25 -31.31 -20.11
N TYR A 387 41.80 -31.37 -21.31
CA TYR A 387 41.12 -31.03 -22.54
C TYR A 387 41.04 -32.29 -23.40
N LEU A 388 39.82 -32.65 -23.79
CA LEU A 388 39.52 -33.77 -24.68
C LEU A 388 38.81 -33.22 -25.91
N ALA A 389 39.30 -33.56 -27.11
CA ALA A 389 38.75 -33.00 -28.34
C ALA A 389 38.52 -34.06 -29.42
N ASP A 390 37.55 -33.81 -30.29
CA ASP A 390 37.37 -34.59 -31.51
C ASP A 390 38.49 -34.30 -32.54
N SER A 391 38.57 -35.10 -33.60
CA SER A 391 39.64 -35.01 -34.61
C SER A 391 39.64 -33.74 -35.47
N ARG A 392 38.57 -32.93 -35.41
CA ARG A 392 38.40 -31.71 -36.22
C ARG A 392 39.01 -30.47 -35.53
N VAL A 393 39.23 -30.54 -34.22
CA VAL A 393 39.92 -29.50 -33.46
C VAL A 393 41.43 -29.65 -33.64
N ASP A 394 42.09 -28.63 -34.17
CA ASP A 394 43.55 -28.54 -34.09
C ASP A 394 43.92 -28.28 -32.63
N PHE A 395 44.69 -29.21 -32.10
CA PHE A 395 45.07 -29.32 -30.70
C PHE A 395 46.58 -29.23 -30.49
N THR A 396 47.30 -28.79 -31.53
CA THR A 396 48.75 -28.69 -31.51
C THR A 396 49.21 -27.64 -30.49
N LYS A 397 49.98 -28.09 -29.49
CA LYS A 397 50.71 -27.23 -28.52
C LYS A 397 49.87 -26.05 -27.98
N GLN A 398 48.71 -26.33 -27.40
CA GLN A 398 47.85 -25.35 -26.70
C GLN A 398 47.09 -24.35 -27.60
N ASN A 399 47.00 -24.59 -28.91
CA ASN A 399 46.04 -23.89 -29.77
C ASN A 399 44.76 -24.71 -29.88
N LEU A 400 43.59 -24.07 -29.74
CA LEU A 400 42.27 -24.68 -29.96
C LEU A 400 41.62 -24.00 -31.17
N VAL A 401 41.89 -24.51 -32.37
CA VAL A 401 41.42 -23.89 -33.61
C VAL A 401 40.71 -24.91 -34.48
N GLY A 402 39.57 -24.52 -35.04
CA GLY A 402 38.80 -25.35 -35.96
C GLY A 402 37.42 -25.71 -35.43
N PRO A 403 36.54 -26.24 -36.30
CA PRO A 403 35.25 -26.74 -35.87
C PRO A 403 35.45 -28.02 -35.05
N GLY A 404 34.58 -28.32 -34.12
CA GLY A 404 34.70 -29.55 -33.34
C GLY A 404 34.00 -29.49 -32.00
N LYS A 405 34.28 -30.51 -31.21
CA LYS A 405 33.77 -30.73 -29.85
C LYS A 405 34.93 -30.77 -28.88
N ILE A 406 34.79 -30.09 -27.75
CA ILE A 406 35.78 -30.05 -26.68
C ILE A 406 35.07 -30.33 -25.35
N LEU A 407 35.63 -31.23 -24.56
CA LEU A 407 35.33 -31.35 -23.14
C LEU A 407 36.52 -30.80 -22.35
N MET A 408 36.26 -29.74 -21.59
CA MET A 408 37.15 -29.21 -20.57
C MET A 408 36.76 -29.82 -19.23
N LEU A 409 37.71 -30.43 -18.54
CA LEU A 409 37.55 -30.95 -17.19
C LEU A 409 38.57 -30.31 -16.27
N GLU A 410 38.15 -30.01 -15.06
CA GLU A 410 39.02 -29.50 -14.03
C GLU A 410 38.91 -30.38 -12.77
N LEU A 411 39.98 -31.14 -12.49
CA LEU A 411 39.98 -32.21 -11.49
C LEU A 411 40.91 -31.88 -10.32
N ASN A 412 40.39 -32.08 -9.11
CA ASN A 412 41.13 -31.95 -7.85
C ASN A 412 41.73 -33.29 -7.43
N THR A 413 43.03 -33.32 -7.15
CA THR A 413 43.82 -34.52 -6.83
C THR A 413 44.60 -34.35 -5.54
N ALA A 414 45.01 -35.46 -4.92
CA ALA A 414 45.77 -35.37 -3.68
C ALA A 414 47.18 -34.85 -3.98
N PRO A 415 47.75 -33.98 -3.12
CA PRO A 415 49.13 -33.52 -3.29
C PRO A 415 50.17 -34.65 -3.41
N SER A 416 49.89 -35.80 -2.78
CA SER A 416 50.71 -37.01 -2.84
C SER A 416 50.77 -37.67 -4.22
N ASP A 417 49.79 -37.44 -5.09
CA ASP A 417 49.76 -38.01 -6.44
C ASP A 417 50.77 -37.33 -7.39
N GLY A 418 51.21 -36.12 -7.02
CA GLY A 418 52.17 -35.34 -7.81
C GLY A 418 51.69 -35.11 -9.24
N LYS A 419 52.59 -35.27 -10.21
CA LYS A 419 52.34 -35.05 -11.65
C LYS A 419 51.75 -36.28 -12.35
N VAL A 420 51.01 -37.12 -11.62
CA VAL A 420 50.30 -38.26 -12.17
C VAL A 420 48.82 -38.11 -11.86
N LEU A 421 47.98 -38.02 -12.90
CA LEU A 421 46.53 -38.07 -12.71
C LEU A 421 46.14 -39.47 -12.17
N PRO A 422 45.58 -39.57 -10.95
CA PRO A 422 45.28 -40.84 -10.31
C PRO A 422 44.04 -41.50 -10.95
N ALA A 423 43.97 -42.82 -10.88
CA ALA A 423 42.76 -43.56 -11.26
C ALA A 423 41.71 -43.45 -10.15
N GLY A 424 40.44 -43.34 -10.53
CA GLY A 424 39.31 -43.21 -9.60
C GLY A 424 38.15 -42.45 -10.21
N THR A 425 37.10 -42.28 -9.41
CA THR A 425 35.91 -41.51 -9.80
C THR A 425 35.91 -40.18 -9.08
N PHE A 426 35.79 -39.11 -9.85
CA PHE A 426 35.70 -37.73 -9.41
C PHE A 426 34.25 -37.28 -9.50
N ASN A 427 33.74 -36.64 -8.45
CA ASN A 427 32.36 -36.17 -8.42
C ASN A 427 32.31 -34.67 -8.69
N VAL A 428 31.39 -34.23 -9.55
CA VAL A 428 31.15 -32.81 -9.77
C VAL A 428 30.60 -32.18 -8.50
N LEU A 429 31.31 -31.16 -8.01
CA LEU A 429 30.83 -30.38 -6.87
C LEU A 429 29.60 -29.59 -7.29
N ASN A 430 28.60 -29.55 -6.41
CA ASN A 430 27.49 -28.63 -6.60
C ASN A 430 28.05 -27.19 -6.56
N PRO A 431 27.76 -26.33 -7.56
CA PRO A 431 28.18 -24.94 -7.56
C PRO A 431 27.89 -24.17 -6.26
N MET A 432 26.83 -24.54 -5.53
CA MET A 432 26.44 -23.93 -4.27
C MET A 432 27.30 -24.35 -3.07
N GLU A 433 28.03 -25.47 -3.16
CA GLU A 433 28.86 -26.00 -2.07
C GLU A 433 30.30 -25.43 -2.09
N ILE A 434 30.65 -24.66 -3.12
CA ILE A 434 31.96 -24.02 -3.26
C ILE A 434 31.93 -22.66 -2.56
N THR A 435 32.02 -22.69 -1.24
CA THR A 435 32.01 -21.50 -0.37
C THR A 435 33.42 -21.04 0.03
N ALA A 436 34.44 -21.89 -0.17
CA ALA A 436 35.85 -21.56 0.05
C ALA A 436 36.77 -22.50 -0.74
N ALA A 437 38.07 -22.14 -0.85
CA ALA A 437 39.10 -23.01 -1.42
C ALA A 437 39.21 -24.38 -0.72
N ALA A 438 38.79 -24.47 0.55
CA ALA A 438 38.77 -25.72 1.31
C ALA A 438 37.75 -26.75 0.78
N SER A 439 36.73 -26.33 0.02
CA SER A 439 35.77 -27.25 -0.62
C SER A 439 36.40 -28.07 -1.74
N LEU A 440 37.54 -27.63 -2.28
CA LEU A 440 38.26 -28.27 -3.39
C LEU A 440 39.13 -29.42 -2.86
N THR A 441 38.49 -30.57 -2.58
CA THR A 441 39.16 -31.76 -2.03
C THR A 441 39.49 -32.78 -3.13
N PRO A 442 40.45 -33.70 -2.91
CA PRO A 442 40.79 -34.74 -3.89
C PRO A 442 39.57 -35.57 -4.35
N PHE A 443 39.59 -36.03 -5.60
CA PHE A 443 38.49 -36.75 -6.25
C PHE A 443 37.21 -35.93 -6.43
N THR A 444 37.36 -34.63 -6.66
CA THR A 444 36.26 -33.75 -7.03
C THR A 444 36.51 -33.10 -8.39
N VAL A 445 35.43 -32.73 -9.08
CA VAL A 445 35.45 -31.99 -10.34
C VAL A 445 34.97 -30.57 -10.05
N VAL A 446 35.73 -29.56 -10.48
CA VAL A 446 35.29 -28.17 -10.41
C VAL A 446 34.16 -27.97 -11.42
N PRO A 447 32.97 -27.51 -10.99
CA PRO A 447 31.82 -27.34 -11.85
C PRO A 447 32.05 -26.23 -12.88
N GLY A 448 31.27 -26.24 -13.94
CA GLY A 448 31.31 -25.19 -14.95
C GLY A 448 30.76 -23.88 -14.39
N LEU A 449 31.58 -22.83 -14.36
CA LEU A 449 31.23 -21.54 -13.78
C LEU A 449 31.57 -20.38 -14.74
N PRO A 450 30.68 -19.39 -14.89
CA PRO A 450 30.95 -18.17 -15.66
C PRO A 450 31.65 -17.10 -14.79
N ALA A 451 32.55 -16.34 -15.39
CA ALA A 451 33.16 -15.14 -14.81
C ALA A 451 32.43 -13.86 -15.25
N GLU A 452 32.66 -12.76 -14.53
CA GLU A 452 32.02 -11.45 -14.80
C GLU A 452 32.35 -10.88 -16.19
N ASP A 453 33.52 -11.21 -16.75
CA ASP A 453 33.96 -10.75 -18.06
C ASP A 453 33.42 -11.62 -19.22
N GLY A 454 32.54 -12.58 -18.91
CA GLY A 454 31.96 -13.50 -19.88
C GLY A 454 32.87 -14.68 -20.24
N SER A 455 34.03 -14.82 -19.59
CA SER A 455 34.84 -16.03 -19.68
C SER A 455 34.25 -17.16 -18.83
N ILE A 456 34.68 -18.40 -19.08
CA ILE A 456 34.22 -19.60 -18.36
C ILE A 456 35.40 -20.31 -17.69
N TYR A 457 35.17 -20.95 -16.56
CA TYR A 457 36.15 -21.76 -15.84
C TYR A 457 35.51 -23.06 -15.31
N GLY A 458 36.33 -24.02 -14.89
CA GLY A 458 35.85 -25.33 -14.48
C GLY A 458 35.49 -26.24 -15.66
N THR A 459 34.52 -27.10 -15.42
CA THR A 459 34.18 -28.21 -16.32
C THR A 459 33.06 -27.85 -17.29
N TRP A 460 33.37 -27.88 -18.59
CA TRP A 460 32.48 -27.47 -19.67
C TRP A 460 32.55 -28.39 -20.88
N TYR A 461 31.40 -28.70 -21.46
CA TYR A 461 31.31 -29.17 -22.84
C TYR A 461 31.07 -28.00 -23.79
N LEU A 462 31.87 -27.96 -24.86
CA LEU A 462 31.93 -26.89 -25.85
C LEU A 462 31.84 -27.47 -27.26
N ALA A 463 31.19 -26.76 -28.18
CA ALA A 463 31.22 -27.14 -29.59
C ALA A 463 31.14 -25.92 -30.53
N THR A 464 31.66 -26.10 -31.74
CA THR A 464 31.45 -25.17 -32.86
C THR A 464 31.45 -25.93 -34.18
N ASP A 465 30.53 -25.58 -35.08
CA ASP A 465 30.49 -26.14 -36.42
C ASP A 465 31.22 -25.27 -37.45
N THR A 466 31.78 -24.12 -37.02
CA THR A 466 32.43 -23.15 -37.91
C THR A 466 33.94 -23.11 -37.72
N GLN A 467 34.69 -23.19 -38.81
CA GLN A 467 36.15 -23.11 -38.77
C GLN A 467 36.59 -21.68 -38.41
N GLY A 468 37.23 -21.52 -37.25
CA GLY A 468 37.65 -20.22 -36.73
C GLY A 468 36.54 -19.41 -36.06
N GLY A 469 35.36 -20.02 -35.84
CA GLY A 469 34.31 -19.42 -35.00
C GLY A 469 34.50 -19.76 -33.52
N ASP A 470 33.89 -18.95 -32.66
CA ASP A 470 33.97 -19.10 -31.20
C ASP A 470 33.27 -20.39 -30.74
N PHE A 471 33.96 -21.19 -29.91
CA PHE A 471 33.39 -22.35 -29.26
C PHE A 471 32.21 -21.94 -28.37
N GLN A 472 31.06 -22.56 -28.57
CA GLN A 472 29.87 -22.30 -27.75
C GLN A 472 29.91 -23.17 -26.50
N PRO A 473 29.80 -22.60 -25.29
CA PRO A 473 29.61 -23.39 -24.08
C PRO A 473 28.19 -23.95 -24.06
N LEU A 474 28.06 -25.28 -24.08
CA LEU A 474 26.76 -25.96 -24.19
C LEU A 474 26.32 -26.61 -22.89
N CYS A 475 27.24 -27.04 -22.03
CA CYS A 475 26.91 -27.65 -20.73
C CYS A 475 28.00 -27.31 -19.72
N GLY A 476 27.64 -26.55 -18.69
CA GLY A 476 28.49 -26.31 -17.52
C GLY A 476 28.15 -27.33 -16.46
N ALA A 477 29.09 -28.22 -16.13
CA ALA A 477 28.78 -29.33 -15.22
C ALA A 477 28.36 -28.80 -13.84
N GLN A 478 27.16 -29.16 -13.37
CA GLN A 478 26.65 -28.85 -12.03
C GLN A 478 26.56 -30.09 -11.15
N LYS A 479 26.45 -31.25 -11.79
CA LYS A 479 26.48 -32.57 -11.18
C LYS A 479 27.01 -33.61 -12.17
N GLY A 480 27.25 -34.81 -11.67
CA GLY A 480 27.74 -35.93 -12.47
C GLY A 480 29.11 -36.41 -12.00
N THR A 481 29.76 -37.22 -12.84
CA THR A 481 31.01 -37.87 -12.50
C THR A 481 31.98 -37.94 -13.66
N VAL A 482 33.27 -37.99 -13.33
CA VAL A 482 34.35 -38.28 -14.26
C VAL A 482 35.15 -39.45 -13.69
N SER A 483 35.29 -40.54 -14.42
CA SER A 483 36.08 -41.71 -14.01
C SER A 483 37.35 -41.82 -14.83
N VAL A 484 38.49 -41.91 -14.14
CA VAL A 484 39.83 -42.02 -14.72
C VAL A 484 40.35 -43.45 -14.53
N LYS A 485 40.81 -44.06 -15.62
CA LYS A 485 41.57 -45.31 -15.61
C LYS A 485 42.89 -45.11 -16.35
N LYS A 486 43.94 -45.80 -15.91
CA LYS A 486 45.27 -45.75 -16.54
C LYS A 486 45.81 -47.17 -16.74
N THR A 487 46.21 -47.50 -17.96
CA THR A 487 46.87 -48.75 -18.31
C THR A 487 48.13 -48.43 -19.12
N GLY A 488 49.31 -48.56 -18.50
CA GLY A 488 50.56 -48.09 -19.09
C GLY A 488 50.53 -46.58 -19.31
N ASP A 489 50.75 -46.14 -20.56
CA ASP A 489 50.68 -44.73 -20.96
C ASP A 489 49.29 -44.30 -21.46
N THR A 490 48.33 -45.22 -21.51
CA THR A 490 46.98 -44.96 -22.02
C THR A 490 46.05 -44.60 -20.87
N TYR A 491 45.30 -43.52 -21.04
CA TYR A 491 44.23 -43.09 -20.15
C TYR A 491 42.87 -43.37 -20.79
N THR A 492 41.92 -43.80 -19.96
CA THR A 492 40.50 -43.82 -20.28
C THR A 492 39.78 -42.86 -19.33
N ILE A 493 39.04 -41.91 -19.89
CA ILE A 493 38.27 -40.88 -19.17
C ILE A 493 36.81 -41.06 -19.55
N ASP A 494 36.03 -41.65 -18.66
CA ASP A 494 34.58 -41.80 -18.80
C ASP A 494 33.92 -40.60 -18.10
N PHE A 495 32.96 -39.92 -18.73
CA PHE A 495 32.27 -38.76 -18.14
C PHE A 495 30.76 -38.84 -18.35
N ASP A 496 30.03 -38.37 -17.36
CA ASP A 496 28.59 -38.16 -17.38
C ASP A 496 28.33 -36.91 -16.53
N ILE A 497 28.10 -35.77 -17.20
CA ILE A 497 27.94 -34.48 -16.57
C ILE A 497 26.62 -33.85 -16.97
N THR A 498 26.03 -33.08 -16.06
CA THR A 498 24.71 -32.49 -16.29
C THR A 498 24.69 -31.03 -15.87
N ASP A 499 24.04 -30.23 -16.71
CA ASP A 499 23.64 -28.85 -16.46
C ASP A 499 22.13 -28.82 -16.22
N ASP A 500 21.72 -28.59 -14.97
CA ASP A 500 20.30 -28.55 -14.58
C ASP A 500 19.61 -27.25 -14.98
N ASP A 501 20.41 -26.22 -15.30
CA ASP A 501 19.93 -24.92 -15.73
C ASP A 501 19.44 -25.01 -17.17
N PHE A 502 20.25 -25.61 -18.05
CA PHE A 502 19.93 -25.81 -19.46
C PHE A 502 19.25 -27.14 -19.78
N LYS A 503 19.09 -28.01 -18.79
CA LYS A 503 18.60 -29.38 -18.97
C LYS A 503 19.41 -30.09 -20.07
N ILE A 504 20.73 -30.01 -19.99
CA ILE A 504 21.64 -30.69 -20.91
C ILE A 504 22.44 -31.72 -20.11
N SER A 505 22.45 -32.96 -20.58
CA SER A 505 23.34 -33.99 -20.06
C SER A 505 24.32 -34.38 -21.16
N VAL A 506 25.60 -34.50 -20.81
CA VAL A 506 26.66 -34.89 -21.74
C VAL A 506 27.39 -36.09 -21.17
N LYS A 507 27.38 -37.19 -21.92
CA LYS A 507 28.08 -38.43 -21.56
C LYS A 507 28.98 -38.92 -22.67
N GLY A 508 30.03 -39.64 -22.32
CA GLY A 508 30.95 -40.21 -23.29
C GLY A 508 32.23 -40.74 -22.65
N SER A 509 33.18 -41.09 -23.51
CA SER A 509 34.47 -41.61 -23.12
C SER A 509 35.56 -41.14 -24.08
N TYR A 510 36.75 -40.93 -23.52
CA TYR A 510 37.99 -40.79 -24.27
C TYR A 510 38.91 -41.95 -23.87
N THR A 511 39.57 -42.57 -24.85
CA THR A 511 40.66 -43.53 -24.59
C THR A 511 41.84 -43.22 -25.49
N GLY A 512 42.99 -42.89 -24.91
CA GLY A 512 44.17 -42.54 -25.69
C GLY A 512 45.39 -42.20 -24.83
N LYS A 513 46.50 -41.92 -25.50
CA LYS A 513 47.73 -41.44 -24.86
C LYS A 513 47.75 -39.91 -24.93
N PRO A 514 47.45 -39.19 -23.83
CA PRO A 514 47.41 -37.73 -23.84
C PRO A 514 48.82 -37.14 -23.90
N TYR A 515 48.92 -35.90 -24.37
CA TYR A 515 50.08 -35.07 -24.10
C TYR A 515 49.99 -34.53 -22.67
N ILE A 516 51.04 -34.70 -21.87
CA ILE A 516 51.07 -34.23 -20.48
C ILE A 516 52.01 -33.01 -20.37
N HIS A 517 51.46 -31.90 -19.88
CA HIS A 517 52.16 -30.65 -19.63
C HIS A 517 52.28 -30.36 -18.13
N ASP A 518 53.38 -29.74 -17.74
CA ASP A 518 53.63 -29.29 -16.38
C ASP A 518 53.50 -27.76 -16.31
N GLY A 519 52.29 -27.29 -16.00
CA GLY A 519 51.94 -25.87 -15.92
C GLY A 519 52.63 -25.14 -14.77
N THR A 520 53.13 -25.88 -13.77
CA THR A 520 53.84 -25.29 -12.61
C THR A 520 55.19 -24.66 -12.95
N ALA A 521 55.78 -25.00 -14.11
CA ALA A 521 57.15 -24.61 -14.46
C ALA A 521 57.28 -23.22 -15.11
N ASN A 522 56.19 -22.59 -15.56
CA ASN A 522 56.21 -21.27 -16.22
C ASN A 522 55.12 -20.35 -15.63
N THR A 523 55.50 -19.16 -15.13
CA THR A 523 54.55 -18.15 -14.61
C THR A 523 53.80 -17.39 -15.72
N THR A 524 54.05 -17.70 -16.98
CA THR A 524 53.28 -17.22 -18.13
C THR A 524 52.62 -18.43 -18.77
N SER A 525 51.49 -18.89 -18.21
CA SER A 525 50.62 -19.88 -18.84
C SER A 525 50.04 -19.25 -20.12
N VAL A 526 50.58 -19.59 -21.29
CA VAL A 526 50.13 -19.05 -22.58
C VAL A 526 49.07 -19.98 -23.20
N SER A 527 48.01 -19.36 -23.70
CA SER A 527 46.95 -19.81 -24.63
C SER A 527 45.85 -20.81 -24.21
N THR A 528 45.93 -21.62 -23.16
CA THR A 528 44.76 -22.46 -22.75
C THR A 528 43.70 -21.69 -21.96
N ARG A 529 44.10 -20.67 -21.18
CA ARG A 529 43.18 -19.64 -20.64
C ARG A 529 42.46 -18.86 -21.74
N ALA A 530 42.97 -18.86 -22.97
CA ALA A 530 42.29 -18.24 -24.09
C ALA A 530 41.08 -19.05 -24.57
N ALA A 531 40.99 -20.36 -24.28
CA ALA A 531 39.80 -21.18 -24.53
C ALA A 531 38.64 -20.77 -23.61
N ALA A 532 38.98 -20.63 -22.32
CA ALA A 532 38.13 -20.03 -21.30
C ALA A 532 37.68 -18.60 -21.68
N ALA A 533 38.53 -17.84 -22.39
CA ALA A 533 38.25 -16.47 -22.83
C ALA A 533 37.65 -16.34 -24.25
N SER A 534 37.77 -17.36 -25.13
CA SER A 534 37.27 -17.34 -26.51
C SER A 534 35.84 -17.88 -26.62
N GLY A 535 35.42 -18.71 -25.66
CA GLY A 535 34.01 -19.04 -25.48
C GLY A 535 33.28 -17.85 -24.86
N LYS A 536 33.03 -16.79 -25.64
CA LYS A 536 32.06 -15.77 -25.23
C LYS A 536 30.73 -16.49 -25.05
N ALA A 537 30.30 -16.62 -23.81
CA ALA A 537 29.01 -17.20 -23.46
C ALA A 537 27.88 -16.35 -24.07
N LEU A 538 27.36 -16.77 -25.22
CA LEU A 538 26.00 -16.41 -25.58
C LEU A 538 25.08 -17.37 -24.83
N ASN A 539 24.36 -16.80 -23.86
CA ASN A 539 23.20 -17.41 -23.18
C ASN A 539 23.51 -18.43 -22.07
N ILE A 540 23.99 -17.95 -20.91
CA ILE A 540 23.98 -18.71 -19.64
C ILE A 540 22.97 -18.08 -18.64
N HIS A 541 21.66 -18.23 -18.87
CA HIS A 541 20.59 -18.11 -17.87
C HIS A 541 20.41 -19.47 -17.19
N LYS A 542 20.91 -19.72 -15.97
CA LYS A 542 20.28 -19.31 -14.70
C LYS A 542 21.28 -18.79 -13.65
N SER A 543 22.43 -18.26 -14.07
CA SER A 543 23.41 -17.72 -13.13
C SER A 543 23.19 -16.25 -12.73
N ALA A 544 22.25 -15.53 -13.34
CA ALA A 544 21.96 -14.14 -12.95
C ALA A 544 21.44 -14.03 -11.49
N ARG A 545 20.63 -14.99 -11.01
CA ARG A 545 20.22 -15.03 -9.60
C ARG A 545 21.32 -15.54 -8.64
N ARG A 546 22.24 -16.39 -9.12
CA ARG A 546 23.45 -16.78 -8.35
C ARG A 546 24.50 -15.67 -8.29
N GLN A 547 24.54 -14.76 -9.26
CA GLN A 547 25.40 -13.57 -9.25
C GLN A 547 24.83 -12.45 -8.37
N ALA A 548 23.50 -12.31 -8.30
CA ALA A 548 22.86 -11.40 -7.34
C ALA A 548 23.13 -11.80 -5.87
N PHE A 549 23.31 -13.11 -5.62
CA PHE A 549 23.64 -13.72 -4.32
C PHE A 549 25.17 -13.88 -4.08
N ARG A 550 26.04 -13.26 -4.91
CA ARG A 550 27.52 -13.44 -4.79
C ARG A 550 28.32 -12.14 -4.75
N LYS A 551 27.67 -10.99 -4.54
CA LYS A 551 28.38 -9.74 -4.25
C LYS A 551 28.48 -9.48 -2.76
#